data_AF-A0A8J7NID9-F1
#
_entry.id   AF-A0A8J7NID9-F1
#
_cell.length_a   1.000
_cell.length_b   1.000
_cell.length_c   1.000
_cell.angle_alpha   90.00
_cell.angle_beta   90.00
_cell.angle_gamma   90.00
#
_symmetry.space_group_name_H-M   'P 1'
#
loop_
_entity.id
_entity.type
_entity.pdbx_description
1 polymer ?
#
loop_
_entity_poly.entity_id
_entity_poly.type
_entity_poly.pdbx_seq_one_letter_code
_entity_poly.pdbx_strand_id
1 'polypeptide(L)'
;LTVHMGDPFVPEGDIVSFLQQFVDLQGVGKRDLEPDGVWTGKRTYQMRLRLGKTVAEGVIHPPAFFKIGTRKGYLEYSGQPLACYKCGERGHFARLCTLVRCRLCETLGHMAKECVQGKRCFLCKEIGHVSRECTK
;
A
#
# COMPACT_ATOMS: atom_id res chain seq x y z
N LEU A 1 3.86 -14.39 -3.02
CA LEU A 1 3.65 -12.94 -2.76
C LEU A 1 3.98 -12.67 -1.31
N THR A 2 5.00 -11.87 -1.04
CA THR A 2 5.42 -11.57 0.34
C THR A 2 4.98 -10.16 0.69
N VAL A 3 4.34 -10.03 1.84
CA VAL A 3 3.87 -8.77 2.40
C VAL A 3 4.69 -8.47 3.64
N HIS A 4 5.27 -7.27 3.68
CA HIS A 4 5.96 -6.73 4.82
C HIS A 4 5.16 -5.55 5.37
N MET A 5 4.65 -5.69 6.60
CA MET A 5 3.94 -4.61 7.27
C MET A 5 4.89 -3.89 8.22
N GLY A 6 4.90 -2.56 8.19
CA GLY A 6 5.68 -1.77 9.16
C GLY A 6 5.16 -1.88 10.58
N ASP A 7 3.88 -2.25 10.74
CA ASP A 7 3.29 -2.67 12.01
C ASP A 7 2.99 -4.18 11.93
N PRO A 8 3.68 -5.04 12.70
CA PRO A 8 3.46 -6.48 12.64
C PRO A 8 2.05 -6.85 13.14
N PHE A 9 1.40 -6.06 13.99
CA PHE A 9 0.10 -6.41 14.57
C PHE A 9 -1.09 -6.17 13.65
N VAL A 10 -0.87 -5.85 12.37
CA VAL A 10 -1.95 -5.75 11.38
C VAL A 10 -2.69 -7.10 11.30
N PRO A 11 -4.02 -7.12 11.53
CA PRO A 11 -4.84 -8.32 11.36
C PRO A 11 -4.69 -8.90 9.95
N GLU A 12 -4.63 -10.23 9.86
CA GLU A 12 -4.54 -10.92 8.57
C GLU A 12 -5.75 -10.60 7.68
N GLY A 13 -6.95 -10.53 8.26
CA GLY A 13 -8.18 -10.20 7.53
C GLY A 13 -8.09 -8.88 6.77
N ASP A 14 -7.45 -7.85 7.32
CA ASP A 14 -7.27 -6.57 6.65
C ASP A 14 -6.30 -6.68 5.45
N ILE A 15 -5.22 -7.45 5.62
CA ILE A 15 -4.25 -7.70 4.57
C ILE A 15 -4.90 -8.49 3.43
N VAL A 16 -5.61 -9.56 3.77
CA VAL A 16 -6.33 -10.40 2.81
C VAL A 16 -7.37 -9.58 2.05
N SER A 17 -8.17 -8.78 2.74
CA SER A 17 -9.18 -7.91 2.14
C SER A 17 -8.58 -6.90 1.16
N PHE A 18 -7.40 -6.35 1.48
CA PHE A 18 -6.67 -5.47 0.57
C PHE A 18 -6.14 -6.23 -0.66
N LEU A 19 -5.46 -7.37 -0.44
CA LEU A 19 -4.85 -8.15 -1.53
C LEU A 19 -5.89 -8.68 -2.52
N GLN A 20 -7.05 -9.12 -2.03
CA GLN A 20 -8.14 -9.66 -2.85
C GLN A 20 -8.77 -8.64 -3.81
N GLN A 21 -8.43 -7.35 -3.69
CA GLN A 21 -8.80 -6.33 -4.68
C GLN A 21 -8.01 -6.50 -5.98
N PHE A 22 -6.81 -7.10 -5.94
CA PHE A 22 -5.88 -7.17 -7.06
C PHE A 22 -5.56 -8.61 -7.49
N VAL A 23 -5.51 -9.55 -6.55
CA VAL A 23 -5.06 -10.93 -6.79
C VAL A 23 -6.06 -11.95 -6.24
N ASP A 24 -6.00 -13.17 -6.77
CA ASP A 24 -6.73 -14.32 -6.22
C ASP A 24 -5.80 -15.09 -5.27
N LEU A 25 -6.05 -14.94 -3.97
CA LEU A 25 -5.28 -15.64 -2.93
C LEU A 25 -5.65 -17.12 -2.88
N GLN A 26 -4.64 -17.96 -2.76
CA GLN A 26 -4.77 -19.42 -2.67
C GLN A 26 -4.43 -19.86 -1.24
N GLY A 27 -5.38 -19.71 -0.32
CA GLY A 27 -5.20 -20.08 1.09
C GLY A 27 -4.75 -18.94 2.01
N VAL A 28 -4.29 -19.32 3.21
CA VAL A 28 -3.91 -18.40 4.31
C VAL A 28 -2.46 -17.92 4.21
N GLY A 29 -2.19 -16.78 4.83
CA GLY A 29 -0.84 -16.22 4.90
C GLY A 29 0.07 -17.01 5.83
N LYS A 30 1.22 -17.47 5.32
CA LYS A 30 2.28 -18.05 6.16
C LYS A 30 3.12 -16.94 6.77
N ARG A 31 3.32 -16.94 8.09
CA ARG A 31 4.31 -16.05 8.73
C ARG A 31 5.71 -16.54 8.40
N ASP A 32 6.57 -15.62 7.99
CA ASP A 32 7.97 -15.94 7.74
C ASP A 32 8.75 -15.81 9.05
N LEU A 33 9.25 -16.95 9.53
CA LEU A 33 10.01 -17.05 10.77
C LEU A 33 11.49 -17.24 10.45
N GLU A 34 12.34 -16.65 11.27
CA GLU A 34 13.78 -16.96 11.30
C GLU A 34 14.02 -18.38 11.86
N PRO A 35 15.23 -18.95 11.66
CA PRO A 35 15.55 -20.30 12.12
C PRO A 35 15.38 -20.50 13.64
N ASP A 36 15.50 -19.43 14.42
CA ASP A 36 15.28 -19.40 15.88
C ASP A 36 13.79 -19.25 16.28
N GLY A 37 12.88 -19.20 15.30
CA GLY A 37 11.44 -19.07 15.50
C GLY A 37 10.94 -17.63 15.63
N VAL A 38 11.83 -16.62 15.51
CA VAL A 38 11.43 -15.21 15.61
C VAL A 38 10.67 -14.78 14.35
N TRP A 39 9.56 -14.07 14.53
CA TRP A 39 8.78 -13.58 13.41
C TRP A 39 9.41 -12.33 12.78
N THR A 40 9.66 -12.40 11.47
CA THR A 40 10.26 -11.32 10.68
C THR A 40 9.34 -10.13 10.37
N GLY A 41 8.07 -10.17 10.81
CA GLY A 41 7.05 -9.20 10.39
C GLY A 41 6.56 -9.39 8.95
N LYS A 42 7.06 -10.42 8.24
CA LYS A 42 6.65 -10.75 6.87
C LYS A 42 5.60 -11.88 6.87
N ARG A 43 4.71 -11.82 5.89
CA ARG A 43 3.72 -12.85 5.60
C ARG A 43 3.76 -13.18 4.11
N THR A 44 3.88 -14.46 3.79
CA THR A 44 3.89 -14.96 2.42
C THR A 44 2.58 -15.62 2.08
N TYR A 45 2.00 -15.23 0.94
CA TYR A 45 0.76 -15.74 0.39
C TYR A 45 1.02 -16.41 -0.97
N GLN A 46 0.34 -17.54 -1.20
CA GLN A 46 0.16 -18.08 -2.54
C GLN A 46 -0.95 -17.28 -3.24
N MET A 47 -0.71 -16.88 -4.49
CA MET A 47 -1.65 -16.06 -5.23
C MET A 47 -1.56 -16.27 -6.74
N ARG A 48 -2.61 -15.86 -7.44
CA ARG A 48 -2.67 -15.72 -8.89
C ARG A 48 -2.99 -14.27 -9.24
N LEU A 49 -2.26 -13.68 -10.19
CA LEU A 49 -2.56 -12.35 -10.72
C LEU A 49 -3.83 -12.41 -11.58
N ARG A 50 -4.68 -11.39 -11.46
CA ARG A 50 -5.87 -11.25 -12.31
C ARG A 50 -5.52 -10.65 -13.66
N LEU A 51 -6.27 -11.03 -14.69
CA LEU A 51 -6.14 -10.43 -16.02
C LEU A 51 -6.78 -9.02 -16.02
N GLY A 52 -6.16 -8.10 -16.74
CA GLY A 52 -6.72 -6.79 -17.05
C GLY A 52 -7.96 -6.90 -17.95
N LYS A 53 -8.71 -5.80 -18.10
CA LYS A 53 -9.91 -5.78 -18.94
C LYS A 53 -9.57 -5.89 -20.41
N THR A 54 -8.40 -5.41 -20.80
CA THR A 54 -7.90 -5.42 -22.16
C THR A 54 -6.58 -6.18 -22.26
N VAL A 55 -6.28 -6.70 -23.46
CA VAL A 55 -5.01 -7.39 -23.75
C VAL A 55 -3.81 -6.45 -23.53
N ALA A 56 -3.97 -5.15 -23.82
CA ALA A 56 -2.93 -4.15 -23.63
C ALA A 56 -2.59 -3.88 -22.16
N GLU A 57 -3.58 -4.01 -21.25
CA GLU A 57 -3.35 -3.87 -19.80
C GLU A 57 -2.63 -5.09 -19.21
N GLY A 58 -2.69 -6.25 -19.87
CA GLY A 58 -2.02 -7.47 -19.43
C GLY A 58 -2.60 -8.01 -18.14
N VAL A 59 -1.81 -7.99 -17.05
CA VAL A 59 -2.24 -8.43 -15.71
C VAL A 59 -2.35 -7.25 -14.74
N ILE A 60 -3.32 -7.35 -13.84
CA ILE A 60 -3.52 -6.39 -12.76
C ILE A 60 -2.46 -6.67 -11.69
N HIS A 61 -1.55 -5.72 -11.50
CA HIS A 61 -0.52 -5.80 -10.47
C HIS A 61 -0.98 -5.05 -9.22
N PRO A 62 -0.93 -5.66 -8.01
CA PRO A 62 -1.08 -4.91 -6.77
C PRO A 62 0.04 -3.87 -6.62
N PRO A 63 -0.23 -2.76 -5.92
CA PRO A 63 0.77 -1.73 -5.71
C PRO A 63 1.90 -2.26 -4.81
N ALA A 64 3.15 -1.94 -5.16
CA ALA A 64 4.32 -2.33 -4.39
C ALA A 64 4.35 -1.72 -2.98
N PHE A 65 3.76 -0.54 -2.85
CA PHE A 65 3.59 0.17 -1.58
C PHE A 65 2.12 0.44 -1.36
N PHE A 66 1.62 0.12 -0.18
CA PHE A 66 0.23 0.33 0.19
C PHE A 66 0.09 0.79 1.64
N LYS A 67 -1.13 1.21 1.99
CA LYS A 67 -1.48 1.55 3.37
C LYS A 67 -2.78 0.84 3.75
N ILE A 68 -2.83 0.30 4.97
CA ILE A 68 -4.06 -0.14 5.63
C ILE A 68 -4.27 0.83 6.80
N GLY A 69 -5.21 1.76 6.63
CA GLY A 69 -5.37 2.89 7.56
C GLY A 69 -4.13 3.80 7.58
N THR A 70 -3.42 3.83 8.71
CA THR A 70 -2.15 4.56 8.90
C THR A 70 -0.92 3.66 8.76
N ARG A 71 -1.12 2.34 8.68
CA ARG A 71 -0.06 1.33 8.70
C ARG A 71 0.46 1.12 7.28
N LYS A 72 1.76 1.26 7.11
CA LYS A 72 2.43 1.12 5.81
C LYS A 72 2.71 -0.35 5.53
N GLY A 73 2.46 -0.79 4.31
CA GLY A 73 2.75 -2.11 3.81
C GLY A 73 3.59 -2.06 2.54
N TYR A 74 4.48 -3.03 2.40
CA TYR A 74 5.29 -3.27 1.21
C TYR A 74 5.01 -4.67 0.71
N LEU A 75 4.99 -4.82 -0.60
CA LEU A 75 4.60 -6.04 -1.25
C LEU A 75 5.66 -6.40 -2.29
N GLU A 76 6.07 -7.67 -2.29
CA GLU A 76 7.13 -8.20 -3.13
C GLU A 76 6.69 -9.52 -3.77
N TYR A 77 6.91 -9.67 -5.08
CA TYR A 77 6.68 -10.91 -5.81
C TYR A 77 7.43 -10.91 -7.14
N SER A 78 7.64 -12.10 -7.70
CA SER A 78 8.26 -12.26 -9.01
C SER A 78 7.43 -11.61 -10.11
N GLY A 79 8.07 -10.86 -11.01
CA GLY A 79 7.41 -10.14 -12.10
C GLY A 79 6.70 -8.85 -11.67
N GLN A 80 6.95 -8.36 -10.45
CA GLN A 80 6.44 -7.07 -10.01
C GLN A 80 7.06 -5.93 -10.82
N PRO A 81 6.25 -5.03 -11.40
CA PRO A 81 6.77 -3.88 -12.14
C PRO A 81 7.47 -2.90 -11.19
N LEU A 82 8.54 -2.28 -11.68
CA LEU A 82 9.19 -1.18 -10.96
C LEU A 82 8.17 -0.05 -10.73
N ALA A 83 7.87 0.20 -9.46
CA ALA A 83 6.96 1.25 -9.03
C ALA A 83 7.63 2.18 -8.02
N CYS A 84 7.34 3.47 -8.15
CA CYS A 84 7.85 4.51 -7.27
C CYS A 84 7.14 4.46 -5.91
N TYR A 85 7.90 4.30 -4.83
CA TYR A 85 7.36 4.28 -3.45
C TYR A 85 6.74 5.61 -2.99
N LYS A 86 6.99 6.74 -3.67
CA LYS A 86 6.40 8.05 -3.31
C LYS A 86 5.00 8.25 -3.91
N CYS A 87 4.87 8.01 -5.21
CA CYS A 87 3.64 8.27 -5.96
C CYS A 87 2.86 7.00 -6.34
N GLY A 88 3.48 5.82 -6.36
CA GLY A 88 2.87 4.57 -6.78
C GLY A 88 2.94 4.29 -8.28
N GLU A 89 3.36 5.28 -9.08
CA GLU A 89 3.48 5.16 -10.54
C GLU A 89 4.65 4.27 -10.96
N ARG A 90 4.51 3.62 -12.11
CA ARG A 90 5.51 2.70 -12.66
C ARG A 90 6.64 3.44 -13.40
N GLY A 91 7.74 2.74 -13.64
CA GLY A 91 8.79 3.17 -14.57
C GLY A 91 9.88 4.09 -13.99
N HIS A 92 9.82 4.45 -12.71
CA HIS A 92 10.88 5.25 -12.09
C HIS A 92 11.10 4.92 -10.60
N PHE A 93 12.30 5.22 -10.11
CA PHE A 93 12.66 5.12 -8.70
C PHE A 93 12.19 6.35 -7.91
N ALA A 94 11.92 6.19 -6.62
CA ALA A 94 11.48 7.28 -5.73
C ALA A 94 12.43 8.49 -5.68
N ARG A 95 13.73 8.28 -5.91
CA ARG A 95 14.72 9.36 -6.01
C ARG A 95 14.59 10.20 -7.28
N LEU A 96 14.00 9.65 -8.34
CA LEU A 96 13.73 10.31 -9.62
C LEU A 96 12.28 10.82 -9.72
N CYS A 97 11.48 10.62 -8.68
CA CYS A 97 10.08 11.04 -8.67
C CYS A 97 9.99 12.56 -8.55
N THR A 98 9.36 13.19 -9.54
CA THR A 98 9.07 14.63 -9.58
C THR A 98 7.76 14.98 -8.88
N LEU A 99 6.89 14.00 -8.63
CA LEU A 99 5.62 14.21 -7.95
C LEU A 99 5.83 14.39 -6.45
N VAL A 100 5.28 15.48 -5.91
CA VAL A 100 5.24 15.74 -4.48
C VAL A 100 3.90 15.27 -3.92
N ARG A 101 3.93 14.58 -2.78
CA ARG A 101 2.73 14.22 -2.04
C ARG A 101 2.40 15.29 -1.00
N CYS A 102 1.25 15.91 -1.13
CA CYS A 102 0.78 16.91 -0.20
C CYS A 102 0.59 16.30 1.19
N ARG A 103 1.13 16.96 2.23
CA ARG A 103 1.03 16.48 3.61
C ARG A 103 -0.32 16.81 4.27
N LEU A 104 -1.12 17.69 3.66
CA LEU A 104 -2.43 18.09 4.19
C LEU A 104 -3.54 17.18 3.64
N CYS A 105 -3.60 16.98 2.31
CA CYS A 105 -4.65 16.19 1.66
C CYS A 105 -4.20 14.82 1.13
N GLU A 106 -2.92 14.45 1.29
CA GLU A 106 -2.33 13.18 0.80
C GLU A 106 -2.36 12.94 -0.72
N THR A 107 -2.85 13.90 -1.53
CA THR A 107 -2.84 13.80 -3.00
C THR A 107 -1.47 14.17 -3.57
N LEU A 108 -1.24 13.76 -4.82
CA LEU A 108 0.00 14.03 -5.54
C LEU A 108 -0.11 15.31 -6.37
N GLY A 109 1.04 15.91 -6.70
CA GLY A 109 1.16 17.00 -7.65
C GLY A 109 1.34 18.40 -7.07
N HIS A 110 1.27 18.57 -5.74
CA HIS A 110 1.45 19.88 -5.10
C HIS A 110 2.04 19.78 -3.68
N MET A 111 2.64 20.88 -3.20
CA MET A 111 3.12 20.99 -1.82
C MET A 111 2.00 21.42 -0.87
N ALA A 112 2.18 21.18 0.43
CA ALA A 112 1.21 21.59 1.46
C ALA A 112 0.86 23.10 1.42
N LYS A 113 1.80 23.95 0.99
CA LYS A 113 1.58 25.40 0.85
C LYS A 113 0.61 25.77 -0.28
N GLU A 114 0.48 24.89 -1.27
CA GLU A 114 -0.34 25.08 -2.48
C GLU A 114 -1.67 24.31 -2.38
N CYS A 115 -1.94 23.70 -1.22
CA CYS A 115 -3.08 22.82 -1.04
C CYS A 115 -4.37 23.62 -0.85
N VAL A 116 -5.28 23.51 -1.81
CA VAL A 116 -6.64 24.10 -1.74
C VAL A 116 -7.66 23.17 -1.08
N GLN A 117 -7.32 21.89 -0.92
CA GLN A 117 -8.23 20.88 -0.37
C GLN A 117 -8.31 20.92 1.16
N GLY A 118 -7.36 21.55 1.86
CA GLY A 118 -7.34 21.59 3.32
C GLY A 118 -6.79 20.32 3.98
N LYS A 119 -6.88 20.27 5.31
CA LYS A 119 -6.32 19.19 6.14
C LYS A 119 -7.25 17.98 6.13
N ARG A 120 -6.73 16.82 5.74
CA ARG A 120 -7.40 15.53 5.84
C ARG A 120 -7.09 14.90 7.20
N CYS A 121 -8.12 14.49 7.91
CA CYS A 121 -7.99 13.77 9.16
C CYS A 121 -7.36 12.40 8.91
N PHE A 122 -6.34 12.02 9.70
CA PHE A 122 -5.67 10.73 9.50
C PHE A 122 -6.51 9.55 9.99
N LEU A 123 -7.47 9.80 10.89
CA LEU A 123 -8.37 8.79 11.46
C LEU A 123 -9.56 8.52 10.53
N CYS A 124 -10.42 9.52 10.29
CA CYS A 124 -11.66 9.33 9.54
C CYS A 124 -11.54 9.61 8.03
N LYS A 125 -10.37 10.07 7.55
CA LYS A 125 -10.10 10.43 6.14
C LYS A 125 -10.92 11.57 5.56
N GLU A 126 -11.76 12.21 6.37
CA GLU A 126 -12.51 13.41 5.98
C GLU A 126 -11.63 14.66 5.95
N ILE A 127 -12.05 15.64 5.16
CA ILE A 127 -11.37 16.93 5.02
C ILE A 127 -11.96 17.93 6.02
N GLY A 128 -11.12 18.85 6.50
CA GLY A 128 -11.55 20.02 7.28
C GLY A 128 -11.07 20.03 8.73
N HIS A 129 -10.47 18.94 9.22
CA HIS A 129 -9.97 18.84 10.59
C HIS A 129 -8.73 17.92 10.68
N VAL A 130 -7.94 18.05 11.74
CA VAL A 130 -6.85 17.11 12.04
C VAL A 130 -7.31 16.00 12.99
N SER A 131 -6.54 14.91 13.12
CA SER A 131 -6.92 13.78 13.99
C SER A 131 -7.23 14.15 15.44
N ARG A 132 -6.67 15.24 15.97
CA ARG A 132 -6.97 15.73 17.33
C ARG A 132 -8.37 16.31 17.47
N GLU A 133 -8.94 16.78 16.37
CA GLU A 133 -10.27 17.41 16.28
C GLU A 133 -11.30 16.41 15.71
N CYS A 134 -10.93 15.15 15.55
CA CYS A 134 -11.80 14.10 15.04
C CYS A 134 -12.82 13.72 16.12
N THR A 135 -14.10 13.83 15.81
CA THR A 135 -15.21 13.46 16.71
C THR A 135 -15.70 12.02 16.48
N LYS A 136 -15.02 11.27 15.62
CA LYS A 136 -15.22 9.84 15.37
C LYS A 136 -14.14 9.01 16.04
#